data_AF-A0A522LDQ2-F1
#
_entry.id   AF-A0A522LDQ2-F1
#
_cell.length_a   1.000
_cell.length_b   1.000
_cell.length_c   1.000
_cell.angle_alpha   90.00
_cell.angle_beta   90.00
_cell.angle_gamma   90.00
#
_symmetry.space_group_name_H-M   'P 1'
#
loop_
_entity.id
_entity.type
_entity.pdbx_description
1 polymer ?
#
loop_
_entity_poly.entity_id
_entity_poly.type
_entity_poly.pdbx_seq_one_letter_code
_entity_poly.pdbx_strand_id
1 'polypeptide(L)'
;TIFKLQPAKPERLRGVFSSLPKEMKHAELSQFEATAAQEIIPESTAIPNKQAPVSTQSNQPKVGRNDPCPCGAKDPATGIPIKYKKCHGR
;
A
#
# COMPACT_ATOMS: atom_id res chain seq x y z
N THR A 1 33.07 56.84 6.79
CA THR A 1 33.31 55.39 6.66
C THR A 1 31.97 54.72 6.46
N ILE A 2 31.71 54.09 5.31
CA ILE A 2 30.38 53.53 5.00
C ILE A 2 30.38 52.05 5.38
N PHE A 3 29.55 51.68 6.36
CA PHE A 3 29.36 50.29 6.77
C PHE A 3 28.34 49.63 5.84
N LYS A 4 28.76 48.58 5.13
CA LYS A 4 27.87 47.71 4.34
C LYS A 4 27.35 46.60 5.23
N LEU A 5 26.04 46.59 5.46
CA LEU A 5 25.35 45.48 6.12
C LEU A 5 25.31 44.29 5.15
N GLN A 6 25.76 43.11 5.59
CA GLN A 6 25.57 41.87 4.85
C GLN A 6 24.51 41.00 5.55
N PRO A 7 23.56 40.41 4.81
CA PRO A 7 22.59 39.49 5.39
C PRO A 7 23.28 38.18 5.79
N ALA A 8 23.03 37.74 7.04
CA ALA A 8 23.51 36.45 7.52
C ALA A 8 22.88 35.32 6.69
N LYS A 9 23.69 34.33 6.29
CA LYS A 9 23.21 33.15 5.56
C LYS A 9 22.20 32.41 6.45
N PRO A 10 20.97 32.13 5.97
CA PRO A 10 20.02 31.38 6.77
C PRO A 10 20.58 29.98 7.02
N GLU A 11 20.71 29.63 8.29
CA GLU A 11 21.03 28.28 8.72
C GLU A 11 19.94 27.34 8.17
N ARG A 12 20.34 26.31 7.43
CA ARG A 12 19.38 25.34 6.86
C ARG A 12 18.61 24.71 8.01
N LEU A 13 17.32 25.01 8.08
CA LEU A 13 16.39 24.42 9.04
C LEU A 13 16.49 22.89 8.93
N ARG A 14 17.04 22.25 9.97
CA ARG A 14 17.07 20.79 10.12
C ARG A 14 15.67 20.29 10.42
N GLY A 15 14.82 20.26 9.40
CA GLY A 15 13.51 19.62 9.49
C GLY A 15 13.69 18.11 9.66
N VAL A 16 12.85 17.49 10.50
CA VAL A 16 12.81 16.04 10.75
C VAL A 16 12.46 15.22 9.48
N PHE A 17 12.09 15.91 8.40
CA PHE A 17 11.83 15.37 7.06
C PHE A 17 12.93 15.72 6.05
N SER A 18 14.18 15.93 6.48
CA SER A 18 15.31 15.92 5.54
C SER A 18 15.50 14.49 5.04
N SER A 19 14.76 14.14 3.98
CA SER A 19 14.92 12.90 3.23
C SER A 19 16.33 12.88 2.66
N LEU A 20 17.29 12.42 3.46
CA LEU A 20 18.55 11.91 2.96
C LEU A 20 18.17 10.92 1.85
N PRO A 21 18.63 11.11 0.60
CA PRO A 21 18.31 10.20 -0.48
C PRO A 21 18.90 8.84 -0.09
N LYS A 22 18.05 7.96 0.44
CA LYS A 22 18.44 6.59 0.71
C LYS A 22 18.41 5.90 -0.64
N GLU A 23 19.57 5.57 -1.17
CA GLU A 23 19.67 4.73 -2.36
C GLU A 23 18.91 3.43 -2.07
N MET A 24 17.77 3.23 -2.75
CA MET A 24 16.98 2.01 -2.69
C MET A 24 17.68 0.90 -3.48
N LYS A 25 18.82 0.42 -2.96
CA LYS A 25 19.51 -0.76 -3.46
C LYS A 25 18.85 -2.00 -2.87
N HIS A 26 17.72 -2.41 -3.44
CA HIS A 26 17.12 -3.71 -3.17
C HIS A 26 17.67 -4.72 -4.19
N ALA A 27 18.36 -5.76 -3.71
CA ALA A 27 18.95 -6.81 -4.54
C ALA A 27 17.93 -7.54 -5.44
N GLU A 28 16.64 -7.48 -5.07
CA GLU A 28 15.51 -8.09 -5.78
C GLU A 28 15.23 -7.46 -7.15
N LEU A 29 15.75 -6.26 -7.46
CA LEU A 29 15.58 -5.64 -8.78
C LEU A 29 16.38 -6.39 -9.87
N SER A 30 17.52 -7.02 -9.51
CA SER A 30 18.30 -7.83 -10.44
C SER A 30 17.56 -9.11 -10.89
N GLN A 31 16.58 -9.55 -10.11
CA GLN A 31 15.78 -10.74 -10.42
C GLN A 31 14.82 -10.51 -11.60
N PHE A 32 14.34 -9.27 -11.77
CA PHE A 32 13.43 -8.89 -12.85
C PHE A 32 14.17 -8.54 -14.16
N GLU A 33 15.42 -8.09 -14.10
CA GLU A 33 16.24 -7.87 -15.31
C GLU A 33 16.66 -9.21 -15.96
N ALA A 34 16.95 -10.23 -15.14
CA ALA A 34 17.31 -11.57 -15.63
C ALA A 34 16.17 -12.28 -16.40
N THR A 35 14.92 -11.86 -16.21
CA THR A 35 13.75 -12.41 -16.92
C THR A 35 13.38 -11.63 -18.19
N ALA A 36 13.91 -10.42 -18.39
CA ALA A 36 13.64 -9.60 -19.58
C ALA A 36 14.58 -9.94 -20.77
N ALA A 37 15.69 -10.65 -20.52
CA ALA A 37 16.67 -11.01 -21.53
C ALA A 37 16.54 -12.47 -22.04
N GLN A 38 15.52 -13.21 -21.62
CA GLN A 38 15.26 -14.55 -22.17
C GLN A 38 14.22 -14.48 -23.28
N GLU A 39 14.71 -14.87 -24.45
CA GLU A 39 14.14 -14.70 -25.76
C GLU A 39 12.81 -15.42 -25.95
N ILE A 40 12.06 -14.85 -26.88
CA ILE A 40 10.88 -15.37 -27.54
C ILE A 40 11.24 -16.72 -28.18
N ILE A 41 10.85 -17.83 -27.58
CA ILE A 41 10.82 -19.15 -28.25
C ILE A 41 9.44 -19.77 -28.00
N PRO A 42 8.65 -20.06 -29.04
CA PRO A 42 7.31 -20.59 -28.88
C PRO A 42 7.35 -22.12 -28.95
N GLU A 43 7.44 -22.84 -27.83
CA GLU A 43 6.82 -24.17 -27.77
C GLU A 43 6.68 -24.70 -26.33
N SER A 44 5.49 -25.26 -26.11
CA SER A 44 5.08 -25.98 -24.91
C SER A 44 6.14 -26.92 -24.35
N THR A 45 6.40 -26.82 -23.06
CA THR A 45 6.53 -28.02 -22.22
C THR A 45 6.20 -27.68 -20.76
N ALA A 46 5.44 -28.59 -20.16
CA ALA A 46 4.66 -28.43 -18.94
C ALA A 46 5.47 -27.98 -17.71
N ILE A 47 5.00 -26.91 -17.07
CA ILE A 47 5.39 -26.55 -15.70
C ILE A 47 4.55 -27.43 -14.75
N PRO A 48 5.14 -28.10 -13.73
CA PRO A 48 4.37 -28.79 -12.72
C PRO A 48 3.57 -27.75 -11.93
N ASN A 49 2.25 -27.81 -12.11
CA ASN A 49 1.27 -26.96 -11.46
C ASN A 49 1.37 -27.11 -9.94
N LYS A 50 2.19 -26.26 -9.29
CA LYS A 50 2.05 -26.00 -7.86
C LYS A 50 0.69 -25.34 -7.68
N GLN A 51 -0.27 -26.18 -7.30
CA GLN A 51 -1.65 -25.81 -7.02
C GLN A 51 -1.65 -24.55 -6.17
N ALA A 52 -2.01 -23.42 -6.80
CA ALA A 52 -2.27 -22.19 -6.08
C ALA A 52 -3.31 -22.50 -4.99
N PRO A 53 -3.18 -21.96 -3.76
CA PRO A 53 -4.17 -22.19 -2.73
C PRO A 53 -5.53 -21.77 -3.28
N VAL A 54 -6.45 -22.73 -3.38
CA VAL A 54 -7.79 -22.51 -3.89
C VAL A 54 -8.45 -21.49 -2.98
N SER A 55 -8.59 -20.25 -3.45
CA SER A 55 -9.34 -19.24 -2.71
C SER A 55 -10.77 -19.77 -2.60
N THR A 56 -11.20 -20.13 -1.40
CA THR A 56 -12.59 -20.48 -1.12
C THR A 56 -13.44 -19.24 -1.33
N GLN A 57 -13.89 -19.05 -2.57
CA GLN A 57 -14.86 -18.03 -2.93
C GLN A 57 -16.17 -18.46 -2.27
N SER A 58 -16.44 -17.98 -1.06
CA SER A 58 -17.75 -18.15 -0.45
C SER A 58 -18.79 -17.47 -1.34
N ASN A 59 -19.86 -18.18 -1.71
CA ASN A 59 -21.03 -17.58 -2.38
C ASN A 59 -21.79 -16.56 -1.51
N GLN A 60 -21.31 -16.30 -0.29
CA GLN A 60 -21.88 -15.29 0.59
C GLN A 60 -21.43 -13.88 0.17
N PRO A 61 -22.34 -12.90 0.19
CA PRO A 61 -21.99 -11.51 -0.10
C PRO A 61 -20.95 -11.01 0.91
N LYS A 62 -19.80 -10.55 0.39
CA LYS A 62 -18.73 -9.99 1.23
C LYS A 62 -19.14 -8.60 1.68
N VAL A 63 -19.55 -8.47 2.95
CA VAL A 63 -19.80 -7.16 3.57
C VAL A 63 -18.48 -6.49 3.89
N GLY A 64 -18.29 -5.26 3.42
CA GLY A 64 -17.10 -4.47 3.71
C GLY A 64 -17.07 -4.03 5.17
N ARG A 65 -15.85 -3.90 5.73
CA ARG A 65 -15.65 -3.51 7.14
C ARG A 65 -16.32 -2.18 7.52
N ASN A 66 -16.47 -1.27 6.57
CA ASN A 66 -17.08 0.05 6.77
C ASN A 66 -18.54 0.14 6.29
N ASP A 67 -19.08 -0.90 5.67
CA ASP A 67 -20.45 -0.90 5.15
C ASP A 67 -21.47 -0.97 6.29
N PRO A 68 -22.72 -0.56 6.05
CA PRO A 68 -23.82 -0.75 6.99
C PRO A 68 -23.90 -2.21 7.44
N CYS A 69 -24.05 -2.42 8.75
CA CYS A 69 -24.11 -3.77 9.29
C CYS A 69 -25.42 -4.47 8.85
N PRO A 70 -25.35 -5.73 8.35
CA PRO A 70 -26.53 -6.44 7.82
C PRO A 70 -27.61 -6.73 8.86
N CYS A 71 -27.33 -6.54 10.16
CA CYS A 71 -28.33 -6.63 11.23
C CYS A 71 -29.31 -5.44 11.28
N GLY A 72 -29.05 -4.37 10.52
CA GLY A 72 -29.91 -3.18 10.49
C GLY A 72 -29.81 -2.27 11.72
N ALA A 73 -28.84 -2.51 12.62
CA ALA A 73 -28.62 -1.65 13.79
C ALA A 73 -28.28 -0.21 13.37
N LYS A 74 -28.81 0.76 14.12
CA LYS A 74 -28.59 2.20 13.92
C LYS A 74 -27.87 2.79 15.12
N ASP A 75 -27.01 3.77 14.87
CA ASP A 75 -26.32 4.51 15.91
C ASP A 75 -27.36 5.28 16.73
N PRO A 76 -27.41 5.11 18.08
CA PRO A 76 -28.46 5.72 18.90
C PRO A 76 -28.35 7.26 18.95
N ALA A 77 -27.16 7.80 18.67
CA ALA A 77 -26.92 9.24 18.68
C ALA A 77 -27.29 9.94 17.36
N THR A 78 -27.08 9.28 16.21
CA THR A 78 -27.22 9.90 14.89
C THR A 78 -28.34 9.30 14.04
N GLY A 79 -28.88 8.14 14.42
CA GLY A 79 -29.91 7.43 13.67
C GLY A 79 -29.43 6.77 12.36
N ILE A 80 -28.13 6.85 12.06
CA ILE A 80 -27.50 6.32 10.84
C ILE A 80 -27.18 4.82 11.04
N PRO A 81 -27.23 3.96 10.00
CA PRO A 81 -26.81 2.56 10.12
C PRO A 81 -25.38 2.41 10.66
N ILE A 82 -25.21 1.55 11.65
CA ILE A 82 -23.90 1.29 12.27
C ILE A 82 -23.01 0.56 11.27
N LYS A 83 -21.75 1.00 11.14
CA LYS A 83 -20.74 0.33 10.32
C LYS A 83 -20.45 -1.08 10.85
N TYR A 84 -20.27 -2.06 9.96
CA TYR A 84 -20.03 -3.47 10.31
C TYR A 84 -18.95 -3.63 11.40
N LYS A 85 -17.81 -2.94 11.28
CA LYS A 85 -16.70 -2.95 12.26
C LYS A 85 -17.05 -2.52 13.69
N LYS A 86 -18.14 -1.77 13.88
CA LYS A 86 -18.57 -1.28 15.20
C LYS A 86 -19.65 -2.18 15.83
N CYS A 87 -20.26 -3.07 15.03
CA CYS A 87 -21.33 -3.98 15.42
C CYS A 87 -20.83 -5.43 15.45
N HIS A 88 -21.06 -6.22 14.40
CA HIS A 88 -20.70 -7.65 14.33
C HIS A 88 -19.26 -7.93 13.87
N GLY A 89 -18.54 -6.92 13.38
CA GLY A 89 -17.16 -7.02 12.93
C GLY A 89 -16.12 -6.52 13.95
N ARG A 90 -16.40 -6.69 15.25
CA ARG A 90 -15.45 -6.39 16.34
C ARG A 90 -14.42 -7.49 16.48
#